data_AF-A0A953DTD2-F1
#
_entry.id   AF-A0A953DTD2-F1
#
_cell.length_a   1.000
_cell.length_b   1.000
_cell.length_c   1.000
_cell.angle_alpha   90.00
_cell.angle_beta   90.00
_cell.angle_gamma   90.00
#
_symmetry.space_group_name_H-M   'P 1'
#
loop_
_entity.id
_entity.type
_entity.pdbx_description
1 polymer ?
#
loop_
_entity_poly.entity_id
_entity_poly.type
_entity_poly.pdbx_seq_one_letter_code
_entity_poly.pdbx_strand_id
1 'polypeptide(L)'
;MPHRRAVRFILLLGCVSLFGDMTYESARSITGPYLAVLGASGTAVGAVAGVGELVGYAGRLASGWLSDRTGRYWAITIAGYVINLLAVPLLALAGRWEVAGLLIVAERARR
;
A
#
# COMPACT_ATOMS: atom_id res chain seq x y z
N MET A 1 28.41 15.44 -20.38
CA MET A 1 27.30 14.75 -21.09
C MET A 1 26.21 14.32 -20.09
N PRO A 2 25.27 15.23 -19.76
CA PRO A 2 24.19 14.97 -18.79
C PRO A 2 23.14 13.93 -19.25
N HIS A 3 22.97 13.71 -20.56
CA HIS A 3 21.98 12.75 -21.08
C HIS A 3 22.20 11.29 -20.64
N ARG A 4 23.47 10.83 -20.56
CA ARG A 4 23.76 9.44 -20.14
C ARG A 4 23.43 9.20 -18.66
N ARG A 5 23.51 10.24 -17.81
CA ARG A 5 23.10 10.16 -16.40
C ARG A 5 21.58 10.16 -16.27
N ALA A 6 20.87 10.96 -17.07
CA ALA A 6 19.42 11.01 -17.09
C ALA A 6 18.81 9.67 -17.55
N VAL A 7 19.31 9.07 -18.63
CA VAL A 7 18.83 7.75 -19.11
C VAL A 7 19.07 6.66 -18.05
N ARG A 8 20.24 6.67 -17.40
CA ARG A 8 20.56 5.71 -16.34
C ARG A 8 19.66 5.88 -15.12
N PHE A 9 19.34 7.12 -14.74
CA PHE A 9 18.39 7.42 -13.68
C PHE A 9 16.98 6.91 -14.01
N ILE A 10 16.48 7.18 -15.22
CA ILE A 10 15.16 6.72 -15.66
C ILE A 10 15.08 5.19 -15.67
N LEU A 11 16.10 4.49 -16.18
CA LEU A 11 16.14 3.03 -16.18
C LEU A 11 16.13 2.45 -14.77
N LEU A 12 16.94 3.00 -13.87
CA LEU A 12 16.97 2.56 -12.47
C LEU A 12 15.63 2.80 -11.77
N LEU A 13 15.04 3.98 -11.94
CA LEU A 13 13.73 4.30 -11.38
C LEU A 13 12.63 3.41 -11.97
N GLY A 14 12.70 3.13 -13.27
CA GLY A 14 11.80 2.21 -13.97
C GLY A 14 11.90 0.78 -13.44
N CYS A 15 13.10 0.27 -13.19
CA CYS A 15 13.29 -1.04 -12.55
C CYS A 15 12.69 -1.08 -11.15
N VAL A 16 12.95 -0.06 -10.32
CA VAL A 16 12.37 0.03 -8.97
C VAL A 16 10.84 0.07 -9.03
N SER A 17 10.27 0.86 -9.94
CA SER A 17 8.82 0.92 -10.15
C SER A 17 8.24 -0.41 -10.58
N LEU A 18 8.90 -1.11 -11.51
CA LEU A 18 8.47 -2.42 -12.01
C LEU A 18 8.42 -3.46 -10.89
N PHE A 19 9.50 -3.57 -10.09
CA PHE A 19 9.55 -4.52 -8.98
C PHE A 19 8.57 -4.14 -7.86
N GLY A 20 8.40 -2.84 -7.60
CA GLY A 20 7.40 -2.33 -6.66
C GLY A 20 5.98 -2.75 -7.08
N ASP A 21 5.63 -2.51 -8.34
CA ASP A 21 4.30 -2.83 -8.88
C ASP A 21 4.04 -4.34 -8.91
N MET A 22 5.05 -5.13 -9.30
CA MET A 22 4.98 -6.59 -9.29
C MET A 22 4.76 -7.15 -7.88
N THR A 23 5.46 -6.61 -6.87
CA THR A 23 5.29 -7.02 -5.47
C THR A 23 3.92 -6.63 -4.95
N TYR A 24 3.48 -5.40 -5.26
CA TYR A 24 2.19 -4.86 -4.84
C TYR A 24 1.02 -5.69 -5.36
N GLU A 25 0.99 -5.94 -6.67
CA GLU A 25 -0.12 -6.65 -7.29
C GLU A 25 -0.11 -8.15 -6.92
N SER A 26 1.08 -8.74 -6.75
CA SER A 26 1.21 -10.12 -6.25
C SER A 26 0.68 -10.25 -4.82
N ALA A 27 1.10 -9.36 -3.90
CA ALA A 27 0.64 -9.36 -2.52
C ALA A 27 -0.88 -9.19 -2.43
N ARG A 28 -1.45 -8.32 -3.26
CA ARG A 28 -2.89 -8.09 -3.35
C ARG A 28 -3.67 -9.32 -3.80
N SER A 29 -3.14 -10.05 -4.79
CA SER A 29 -3.77 -11.28 -5.30
C SER A 29 -3.84 -12.39 -4.24
N ILE A 30 -2.83 -12.48 -3.37
CA ILE A 30 -2.73 -13.54 -2.36
C ILE A 30 -3.25 -13.15 -0.98
N THR A 31 -3.70 -11.91 -0.77
CA THR A 31 -4.10 -11.40 0.56
C THR A 31 -5.19 -12.26 1.22
N GLY A 32 -6.20 -12.70 0.45
CA GLY A 32 -7.28 -13.56 0.95
C GLY A 32 -6.78 -14.94 1.40
N PRO A 33 -6.12 -15.71 0.51
CA PRO A 33 -5.49 -16.98 0.87
C PRO A 33 -4.48 -16.86 2.02
N TYR A 34 -3.71 -15.78 2.07
CA TYR A 34 -2.72 -15.53 3.14
C TYR A 34 -3.38 -15.40 4.51
N LEU A 35 -4.48 -14.63 4.62
CA LEU A 35 -5.24 -14.53 5.86
C LEU A 35 -5.87 -15.87 6.25
N ALA A 36 -6.34 -16.66 5.28
CA ALA A 36 -6.87 -17.99 5.53
C ALA A 36 -5.80 -18.95 6.09
N VAL A 37 -4.56 -18.91 5.57
CA VAL A 37 -3.42 -19.68 6.09
C VAL A 37 -3.07 -19.29 7.53
N LEU A 38 -3.24 -18.01 7.89
CA LEU A 38 -3.04 -17.52 9.26
C LEU A 38 -4.21 -17.85 10.21
N GLY A 39 -5.22 -18.61 9.75
CA GLY A 39 -6.35 -19.05 10.57
C GLY A 39 -7.56 -18.12 10.57
N ALA A 40 -7.62 -17.14 9.67
CA ALA A 40 -8.80 -16.27 9.55
C ALA A 40 -9.99 -17.04 8.96
N SER A 41 -11.18 -16.85 9.54
CA SER A 41 -12.43 -17.34 8.96
C SER A 41 -12.78 -16.58 7.67
N GLY A 42 -13.60 -17.16 6.79
CA GLY A 42 -14.08 -16.47 5.59
C GLY A 42 -14.81 -15.15 5.90
N THR A 43 -15.51 -15.09 7.04
CA THR A 43 -16.13 -13.86 7.55
C THR A 43 -15.10 -12.81 7.96
N ALA A 44 -14.00 -13.19 8.61
CA ALA A 44 -12.92 -12.28 8.96
C ALA A 44 -12.19 -11.74 7.72
N VAL A 45 -11.92 -12.60 6.73
CA VAL A 45 -11.32 -12.17 5.45
C VAL A 45 -12.23 -11.16 4.73
N GLY A 46 -13.54 -11.44 4.66
CA GLY A 46 -14.51 -10.52 4.07
C GLY A 46 -14.61 -9.19 4.83
N ALA A 47 -14.59 -9.22 6.16
CA ALA A 47 -14.62 -8.01 6.99
C ALA A 47 -13.36 -7.15 6.78
N VAL A 48 -12.17 -7.76 6.78
CA VAL A 48 -10.90 -7.05 6.52
C VAL A 48 -10.90 -6.43 5.12
N ALA A 49 -11.36 -7.16 4.10
CA ALA A 49 -11.46 -6.64 2.74
C ALA A 49 -12.42 -5.45 2.66
N GLY A 50 -13.62 -5.57 3.22
CA GLY A 50 -14.63 -4.52 3.20
C GLY A 50 -14.24 -3.27 3.98
N VAL A 51 -13.71 -3.44 5.21
CA VAL A 51 -13.19 -2.32 6.01
C VAL A 51 -12.01 -1.66 5.30
N GLY A 52 -11.11 -2.44 4.72
CA GLY A 52 -9.99 -1.92 3.94
C GLY A 52 -10.43 -1.06 2.75
N GLU A 53 -11.47 -1.46 2.01
CA GLU A 53 -12.02 -0.64 0.93
C GLU A 53 -12.66 0.65 1.44
N LEU A 54 -13.48 0.56 2.49
CA LEU A 54 -14.13 1.73 3.07
C LEU A 54 -13.10 2.75 3.58
N VAL A 55 -12.05 2.27 4.26
CA VAL A 55 -10.95 3.11 4.74
C VAL A 55 -10.18 3.72 3.57
N GLY A 56 -9.94 2.98 2.49
CA GLY A 56 -9.33 3.53 1.29
C GLY A 56 -10.16 4.65 0.65
N TYR A 57 -11.47 4.45 0.50
CA TYR A 57 -12.36 5.49 -0.05
C TYR A 57 -12.47 6.71 0.87
N ALA A 58 -12.57 6.50 2.18
CA ALA A 58 -12.56 7.58 3.17
C ALA A 58 -11.21 8.33 3.16
N GLY A 59 -10.10 7.61 3.02
CA GLY A 59 -8.74 8.14 2.89
C GLY A 59 -8.60 9.07 1.68
N ARG A 60 -9.15 8.69 0.51
CA ARG A 60 -9.21 9.56 -0.69
C ARG A 60 -9.95 10.86 -0.43
N LEU A 61 -11.12 10.78 0.19
CA LEU A 61 -11.92 11.96 0.50
C LEU A 61 -11.20 12.88 1.50
N ALA A 62 -10.65 12.30 2.55
CA ALA A 62 -9.95 13.05 3.60
C ALA A 62 -8.64 13.65 3.10
N SER A 63 -7.84 12.91 2.32
CA SER A 63 -6.59 13.40 1.75
C SER A 63 -6.82 14.47 0.70
N GLY A 64 -7.84 14.33 -0.17
CA GLY A 64 -8.23 15.35 -1.13
C GLY A 64 -8.65 16.65 -0.43
N TRP A 65 -9.55 16.55 0.55
CA TRP A 65 -9.98 17.70 1.33
C TRP A 65 -8.84 18.38 2.10
N LEU A 66 -7.97 17.60 2.75
CA LEU A 66 -6.83 18.12 3.50
C LEU A 66 -5.80 18.76 2.58
N SER A 67 -5.58 18.18 1.40
CA SER A 67 -4.65 18.70 0.40
C SER A 67 -5.13 20.02 -0.19
N ASP A 68 -6.42 20.11 -0.52
CA ASP A 68 -7.04 21.33 -1.04
C ASP A 68 -7.03 22.46 -0.01
N ARG A 69 -7.14 22.12 1.29
CA ARG A 69 -7.11 23.13 2.36
C ARG A 69 -5.70 23.59 2.74
N THR A 70 -4.69 22.72 2.62
CA THR A 70 -3.32 23.01 3.07
C THR A 70 -2.37 23.39 1.93
N GLY A 71 -2.72 23.11 0.67
CA GLY A 71 -1.87 23.33 -0.50
C GLY A 71 -0.58 22.49 -0.53
N ARG A 72 -0.41 21.55 0.42
CA ARG A 72 0.82 20.74 0.61
C ARG A 72 0.69 19.34 0.02
N TYR A 73 0.33 19.28 -1.27
CA TYR A 73 0.15 18.05 -2.03
C TYR A 73 1.35 17.09 -1.88
N TRP A 74 2.58 17.61 -1.97
CA TRP A 74 3.81 16.82 -1.91
C TRP A 74 4.04 16.09 -0.57
N ALA A 75 3.69 16.72 0.56
CA ALA A 75 3.90 16.11 1.87
C ALA A 75 2.93 14.93 2.12
N ILE A 76 1.68 15.08 1.67
CA ILE A 76 0.65 14.04 1.76
C ILE A 76 1.02 12.86 0.86
N THR A 77 1.51 13.13 -0.35
CA THR A 77 1.98 12.08 -1.28
C THR A 77 3.19 11.33 -0.74
N ILE A 78 4.19 12.02 -0.17
CA ILE A 78 5.37 11.37 0.44
C ILE A 78 4.96 10.51 1.64
N ALA A 79 4.11 11.02 2.52
CA ALA A 79 3.65 10.29 3.70
C ALA A 79 2.94 8.99 3.28
N GLY A 80 2.08 9.05 2.27
CA GLY A 80 1.53 7.86 1.65
C GLY A 80 2.62 6.92 1.15
N TYR A 81 3.61 7.45 0.41
CA TYR A 81 4.75 6.68 -0.11
C TYR A 81 5.45 5.84 0.93
N VAL A 82 5.77 6.46 2.07
CA VAL A 82 6.42 5.80 3.19
C VAL A 82 5.53 4.71 3.80
N ILE A 83 4.23 4.96 3.98
CA ILE A 83 3.30 4.01 4.61
C ILE A 83 3.22 2.70 3.81
N ASN A 84 3.09 2.76 2.48
CA ASN A 84 3.04 1.52 1.67
C ASN A 84 4.39 0.81 1.60
N LEU A 85 5.48 1.57 1.48
CA LEU A 85 6.83 1.01 1.38
C LEU A 85 7.19 0.22 2.65
N LEU A 86 6.64 0.63 3.80
CA LEU A 86 6.81 -0.07 5.08
C LEU A 86 5.76 -1.18 5.28
N ALA A 87 4.51 -0.99 4.87
CA ALA A 87 3.44 -1.97 5.09
C ALA A 87 3.73 -3.34 4.44
N VAL A 88 4.28 -3.36 3.22
CA VAL A 88 4.60 -4.60 2.50
C VAL A 88 5.66 -5.46 3.21
N PRO A 89 6.84 -4.95 3.61
CA PRO A 89 7.80 -5.73 4.38
C PRO A 89 7.29 -6.08 5.79
N LEU A 90 6.47 -5.23 6.43
CA LEU A 90 5.85 -5.58 7.71
C LEU A 90 4.82 -6.72 7.58
N LEU A 91 4.11 -6.84 6.46
CA LEU A 91 3.24 -7.98 6.18
C LEU A 91 4.00 -9.30 6.12
N ALA A 92 5.23 -9.30 5.58
CA ALA A 92 6.07 -10.50 5.58
C ALA A 92 6.47 -10.96 7.00
N LEU A 93 6.42 -10.08 8.00
CA LEU A 93 6.71 -10.37 9.41
C LEU A 93 5.45 -10.66 10.24
N ALA A 94 4.26 -10.61 9.64
CA ALA A 94 3.01 -10.83 10.37
C ALA A 94 2.82 -12.33 10.67
N GLY A 95 3.03 -12.71 11.94
CA GLY A 95 2.80 -14.09 12.42
C GLY A 95 1.35 -14.39 12.83
N ARG A 96 0.43 -13.43 12.69
CA ARG A 96 -0.97 -13.51 13.15
C ARG A 96 -1.90 -12.80 12.16
N TRP A 97 -3.09 -13.37 11.93
CA TRP A 97 -4.05 -12.82 10.96
C TRP A 97 -4.61 -11.45 11.37
N GLU A 98 -4.69 -11.14 12.67
CA GLU A 98 -5.17 -9.85 13.16
C GLU A 98 -4.17 -8.72 12.81
N VAL A 99 -2.87 -9.00 12.94
CA VAL A 99 -1.78 -8.07 12.60
C VAL A 99 -1.71 -7.88 11.09
N ALA A 100 -1.84 -8.98 10.33
CA ALA A 100 -1.92 -8.92 8.87
C ALA A 100 -3.14 -8.10 8.40
N GLY A 101 -4.31 -8.33 8.99
CA GLY A 101 -5.53 -7.58 8.66
C GLY A 101 -5.40 -6.08 8.90
N LEU A 102 -4.79 -5.69 10.02
CA LEU A 102 -4.58 -4.29 10.37
C LEU A 102 -3.58 -3.61 9.43
N LEU A 103 -2.50 -4.31 9.05
CA LEU A 103 -1.54 -3.85 8.05
C LEU A 103 -2.16 -3.69 6.66
N ILE A 104 -3.04 -4.61 6.24
CA ILE A 104 -3.77 -4.51 4.96
C ILE A 104 -4.68 -3.27 4.97
N VAL A 105 -5.41 -3.02 6.06
CA VAL A 105 -6.27 -1.83 6.19
C VAL A 105 -5.43 -0.55 6.17
N ALA A 106 -4.29 -0.54 6.87
CA ALA A 106 -3.38 0.60 6.88
C ALA A 106 -2.76 0.89 5.49
N GLU A 107 -2.41 -0.17 4.74
CA GLU A 107 -1.96 -0.05 3.35
C GLU A 107 -3.04 0.58 2.46
N ARG A 108 -4.31 0.19 2.66
CA ARG A 108 -5.45 0.69 1.89
C ARG A 108 -5.79 2.14 2.19
N ALA A 109 -5.55 2.62 3.41
CA ALA A 109 -5.77 4.01 3.82
C ALA A 109 -4.98 5.04 3.00
N ARG A 110 -3.97 4.59 2.26
CA ARG A 110 -3.17 5.42 1.36
C ARG A 110 -3.82 5.66 -0.01
N ARG A 111 -4.62 4.72 -0.52
CA ARG A 111 -5.23 4.84 -1.85
C ARG A 111 -6.06 6.12 -1.97
#